data_AF-A0A835JFB1-F1
#
_entry.id   AF-A0A835JFB1-F1
#
_cell.length_a   1.000
_cell.length_b   1.000
_cell.length_c   1.000
_cell.angle_alpha   90.00
_cell.angle_beta   90.00
_cell.angle_gamma   90.00
#
_symmetry.space_group_name_H-M   'P 1'
#
loop_
_entity.id
_entity.type
_entity.pdbx_description
1 polymer ?
#
loop_
_entity_poly.entity_id
_entity_poly.type
_entity_poly.pdbx_seq_one_letter_code
_entity_poly.pdbx_strand_id
1 'polypeptide(L)'
;MWARRVTRRVLLCDKGFHLFCLRPILISAPKGCWFCPSCSKQKVPKSFPLIQTKIIDFFRIQRSTESTQKISQDIQKKRKRSSSLVMSKKRRKLLPFNPSEDRERRLEQMRSLATALTAAGTEFSNELSYRPSMAPRSANKSALEKGGMQNRENDDGDSMMKLLHAANPSQSLVICPDKRGNVSRFINGINNHTQEGKRKQNLKCVRYDVDGECRVLLIASRDISKGERLYHDYNGHEHEYPTEHFV
;
A
#
# COMPACT_ATOMS: atom_id res chain seq x y z
N MET A 1 7.88 -7.25 -7.10
CA MET A 1 7.30 -7.56 -5.77
C MET A 1 6.86 -9.00 -5.71
N TRP A 2 6.82 -9.65 -4.56
CA TRP A 2 6.46 -11.08 -4.46
C TRP A 2 5.00 -11.31 -4.08
N ALA A 3 4.34 -12.33 -4.65
CA ALA A 3 3.05 -12.80 -4.14
C ALA A 3 3.24 -13.90 -3.08
N ARG A 4 2.50 -13.82 -1.97
CA ARG A 4 2.53 -14.79 -0.86
C ARG A 4 1.11 -15.19 -0.47
N ARG A 5 0.88 -16.48 -0.19
CA ARG A 5 -0.38 -16.91 0.43
C ARG A 5 -0.50 -16.35 1.84
N VAL A 6 -1.69 -15.86 2.18
CA VAL A 6 -2.05 -15.53 3.56
C VAL A 6 -2.18 -16.86 4.31
N THR A 7 -1.14 -17.25 5.02
CA THR A 7 -1.28 -18.30 6.02
C THR A 7 -1.98 -17.68 7.22
N ARG A 8 -2.89 -18.40 7.89
CA ARG A 8 -3.49 -18.00 9.20
C ARG A 8 -2.45 -17.91 10.34
N ARG A 9 -1.20 -17.62 10.02
CA ARG A 9 -0.07 -17.45 10.92
C ARG A 9 0.45 -16.04 10.69
N VAL A 10 -0.11 -15.08 11.43
CA VAL A 10 0.60 -13.84 11.72
C VAL A 10 1.78 -14.24 12.60
N LEU A 11 2.92 -14.50 11.97
CA LEU A 11 4.19 -14.62 12.65
C LEU A 11 4.99 -13.40 12.22
N LEU A 12 5.16 -12.44 13.14
CA LEU A 12 6.16 -11.35 13.04
C LEU A 12 7.60 -11.90 13.11
N CYS A 13 7.80 -13.15 12.71
CA CYS A 13 9.04 -13.91 12.74
C CYS A 13 9.01 -14.90 11.57
N ASP A 14 9.95 -14.78 10.62
CA ASP A 14 10.05 -15.68 9.46
C ASP A 14 10.61 -17.08 9.81
N LYS A 15 10.86 -17.36 11.10
CA LYS A 15 11.34 -18.66 11.57
C LYS A 15 10.16 -19.61 11.80
N GLY A 16 10.18 -20.77 11.16
CA GLY A 16 9.22 -21.86 11.41
C GLY A 16 9.55 -22.56 12.73
N PHE A 17 8.56 -22.73 13.60
CA PHE A 17 8.70 -23.47 14.86
C PHE A 17 7.70 -24.63 14.92
N HIS A 18 8.14 -25.80 15.40
CA HIS A 18 7.22 -26.84 15.86
C HIS A 18 6.63 -26.44 17.21
N LEU A 19 5.33 -26.67 17.40
CA LEU A 19 4.61 -26.29 18.63
C LEU A 19 5.22 -26.92 19.90
N PHE A 20 5.74 -28.14 19.78
CA PHE A 20 6.35 -28.92 20.86
C PHE A 20 7.80 -28.52 21.19
N CYS A 21 8.47 -27.79 20.30
CA CYS A 21 9.84 -27.32 20.52
C CYS A 21 9.89 -25.96 21.23
N LEU A 22 8.73 -25.32 21.45
CA LEU A 22 8.63 -24.05 22.14
C LEU A 22 8.66 -24.24 23.66
N ARG A 23 9.17 -23.24 24.37
CA ARG A 23 9.11 -23.17 25.83
C ARG A 23 8.48 -21.83 26.24
N PRO A 24 7.27 -21.82 26.84
CA PRO A 24 6.41 -22.98 27.13
C PRO A 24 5.89 -23.67 25.86
N ILE A 25 5.58 -24.97 25.97
CA ILE A 25 5.03 -25.78 24.87
C ILE A 25 3.66 -25.22 24.49
N LEU A 26 3.41 -25.04 23.19
CA LEU A 26 2.11 -24.61 22.69
C LEU A 26 1.29 -25.81 22.24
N ILE A 27 0.00 -25.81 22.59
CA ILE A 27 -0.93 -26.89 22.23
C ILE A 27 -1.61 -26.59 20.87
N SER A 28 -1.63 -25.32 20.47
CA SER A 28 -2.15 -24.88 19.17
C SER A 28 -1.40 -23.66 18.66
N ALA A 29 -1.52 -23.39 17.35
CA ALA A 29 -0.98 -22.17 16.78
C ALA A 29 -1.67 -20.94 17.41
N PRO A 30 -0.90 -19.94 17.89
CA PRO A 30 -1.44 -18.72 18.49
C PRO A 30 -2.42 -17.99 17.57
N LYS A 31 -3.48 -17.44 18.14
CA LYS A 31 -4.41 -16.53 17.46
C LYS A 31 -3.92 -15.09 17.67
N GLY A 32 -3.85 -14.28 16.61
CA GLY A 32 -3.34 -12.90 16.66
C GLY A 32 -1.81 -12.81 16.58
N CYS A 33 -1.26 -11.66 16.98
CA CYS A 33 0.19 -11.41 16.94
C CYS A 33 0.92 -12.25 17.99
N TRP A 34 1.83 -13.12 17.56
CA TRP A 34 2.67 -13.91 18.45
C TRP A 34 4.15 -13.76 18.12
N PHE A 35 4.98 -13.69 19.17
CA PHE A 35 6.43 -13.59 19.09
C PHE A 35 7.07 -14.85 19.66
N CYS A 36 8.09 -15.39 19.00
CA CYS A 36 8.83 -16.53 19.55
C CYS A 36 9.58 -16.14 20.84
N PRO A 37 9.98 -17.10 21.70
CA PRO A 37 10.67 -16.80 22.96
C PRO A 37 11.94 -15.92 22.78
N SER A 38 12.62 -16.01 21.63
CA SER A 38 13.76 -15.15 21.29
C SER A 38 13.35 -13.72 20.90
N CYS A 39 12.20 -13.57 20.24
CA CYS A 39 11.64 -12.26 19.87
C CYS A 39 10.89 -11.60 21.04
N SER A 40 10.29 -12.38 21.93
CA SER A 40 9.51 -11.91 23.09
C SER A 40 10.38 -11.26 24.18
N LYS A 41 11.67 -11.61 24.27
CA LYS A 41 12.61 -11.00 25.22
C LYS A 41 13.08 -9.60 24.80
N GLN A 42 12.74 -9.16 23.59
CA GLN A 42 12.93 -7.77 23.18
C GLN A 42 11.79 -6.98 23.83
N LYS A 43 11.98 -6.52 25.08
CA LYS A 43 11.08 -5.58 25.79
C LYS A 43 11.14 -4.17 25.20
N VAL A 44 10.99 -4.09 23.90
CA VAL A 44 10.45 -3.00 23.09
C VAL A 44 10.19 -3.76 21.79
N PRO A 45 8.99 -3.72 21.18
CA PRO A 45 8.94 -4.04 19.77
C PRO A 45 10.02 -3.14 19.17
N LYS A 46 11.11 -3.69 18.63
CA LYS A 46 11.90 -2.90 17.69
C LYS A 46 10.85 -2.47 16.70
N SER A 47 10.48 -1.20 16.76
CA SER A 47 9.54 -0.61 15.83
C SER A 47 10.01 -1.13 14.49
N PHE A 48 9.13 -1.87 13.82
CA PHE A 48 9.37 -2.33 12.46
C PHE A 48 10.01 -1.15 11.75
N PRO A 49 11.30 -1.19 11.33
CA PRO A 49 12.16 -0.03 11.35
C PRO A 49 11.35 1.17 10.89
N LEU A 50 10.92 2.02 11.84
CA LEU A 50 10.11 3.21 11.56
C LEU A 50 11.00 4.27 10.89
N ILE A 51 12.04 3.80 10.21
CA ILE A 51 12.80 4.42 9.18
C ILE A 51 12.04 4.08 7.88
N GLN A 52 10.84 4.64 7.75
CA GLN A 52 10.61 5.42 6.55
C GLN A 52 11.59 6.61 6.69
N THR A 53 12.89 6.42 6.38
CA THR A 53 13.72 7.55 5.96
C THR A 53 12.92 8.11 4.81
N LYS A 54 12.28 9.24 5.12
CA LYS A 54 11.19 9.73 4.31
C LYS A 54 11.80 9.88 2.94
N ILE A 55 11.15 9.39 1.88
CA ILE A 55 11.72 9.43 0.52
C ILE A 55 12.34 10.80 0.19
N ILE A 56 11.80 11.90 0.74
CA ILE A 56 12.39 13.24 0.76
C ILE A 56 13.89 13.34 1.14
N ASP A 57 14.40 12.55 2.08
CA ASP A 57 15.82 12.52 2.47
C ASP A 57 16.70 12.11 1.27
N PHE A 58 16.15 11.27 0.38
CA PHE A 58 16.79 10.82 -0.87
C PHE A 58 16.40 11.64 -2.09
N PHE A 59 15.17 12.17 -2.15
CA PHE A 59 14.62 12.86 -3.33
C PHE A 59 14.86 14.37 -3.33
N ARG A 60 15.51 14.93 -2.29
CA ARG A 60 15.85 16.37 -2.12
C ARG A 60 14.75 17.31 -2.65
N ILE A 61 13.47 16.98 -2.43
CA ILE A 61 12.37 17.86 -2.80
C ILE A 61 12.42 19.02 -1.81
N GLN A 62 13.00 20.13 -2.25
CA GLN A 62 13.02 21.36 -1.48
C GLN A 62 11.59 21.71 -1.09
N ARG A 63 11.35 21.84 0.22
CA ARG A 63 10.15 22.56 0.70
C ARG A 63 10.37 24.00 0.23
N SER A 64 9.60 24.47 -0.73
CA SER A 64 9.45 25.91 -0.93
C SER A 64 8.93 26.49 0.38
N THR A 65 9.72 27.34 1.03
CA THR A 65 9.47 27.92 2.35
C THR A 65 8.38 29.00 2.36
N GLU A 66 7.57 29.12 1.30
CA GLU A 66 6.71 30.29 1.08
C GLU A 66 5.19 30.05 1.06
N SER A 67 4.65 28.89 1.44
CA SER A 67 3.18 28.71 1.47
C SER A 67 2.57 28.45 2.85
N THR A 68 3.23 28.85 3.94
CA THR A 68 2.67 28.72 5.30
C THR A 68 1.64 29.81 5.63
N GLN A 69 1.33 30.75 4.74
CA GLN A 69 0.33 31.78 5.04
C GLN A 69 -0.57 32.10 3.85
N LYS A 70 -1.89 32.08 4.12
CA LYS A 70 -3.04 32.49 3.30
C LYS A 70 -3.61 31.45 2.33
N ILE A 71 -4.53 30.61 2.83
CA ILE A 71 -5.84 30.51 2.18
C ILE A 71 -6.90 30.82 3.23
N SER A 72 -7.42 32.03 3.08
CA SER A 72 -8.51 32.63 3.81
C SER A 72 -9.76 31.78 3.74
N GLN A 73 -10.50 31.84 4.84
CA GLN A 73 -11.93 31.63 4.94
C GLN A 73 -12.65 32.26 3.73
N ASP A 74 -13.48 31.46 3.06
CA ASP A 74 -14.83 31.80 2.56
C ASP A 74 -15.14 31.11 1.22
N ILE A 75 -15.75 29.92 1.29
CA ILE A 75 -16.77 29.52 0.32
C ILE A 75 -17.93 28.95 1.13
N GLN A 76 -18.81 29.85 1.52
CA GLN A 76 -20.09 29.55 2.12
C GLN A 76 -20.88 28.48 1.34
N LYS A 77 -21.47 27.59 2.14
CA LYS A 77 -22.51 26.63 1.79
C LYS A 77 -23.64 27.31 1.01
N LYS A 78 -23.78 27.02 -0.28
CA LYS A 78 -25.09 27.04 -0.94
C LYS A 78 -25.59 25.61 -1.12
N ARG A 79 -26.40 25.17 -0.15
CA ARG A 79 -27.31 24.03 -0.31
C ARG A 79 -28.27 24.35 -1.47
N LYS A 80 -28.08 23.73 -2.63
CA LYS A 80 -29.14 23.61 -3.64
C LYS A 80 -29.79 22.23 -3.52
N ARG A 81 -31.12 22.25 -3.49
CA ARG A 81 -32.03 21.13 -3.25
C ARG A 81 -31.85 20.01 -4.28
N SER A 82 -32.21 18.80 -3.85
CA SER A 82 -32.22 17.55 -4.61
C SER A 82 -32.90 17.68 -5.97
N SER A 83 -32.16 17.43 -7.04
CA SER A 83 -32.74 16.89 -8.28
C SER A 83 -32.04 15.57 -8.56
N SER A 84 -32.81 14.50 -8.60
CA SER A 84 -32.37 13.16 -8.99
C SER A 84 -32.16 13.15 -10.50
N LEU A 85 -31.03 13.70 -10.94
CA LEU A 85 -30.49 13.41 -12.26
C LEU A 85 -29.46 12.30 -12.03
N VAL A 86 -29.85 11.07 -12.36
CA VAL A 86 -28.90 9.96 -12.53
C VAL A 86 -28.03 10.32 -13.72
N MET A 87 -26.98 11.12 -13.48
CA MET A 87 -25.91 11.26 -14.44
C MET A 87 -25.21 9.91 -14.48
N SER A 88 -25.41 9.16 -15.56
CA SER A 88 -24.46 8.12 -15.95
C SER A 88 -23.10 8.80 -16.05
N LYS A 89 -22.28 8.70 -14.99
CA LYS A 89 -20.97 9.32 -14.95
C LYS A 89 -20.15 8.64 -16.02
N LYS A 90 -19.85 9.40 -17.08
CA LYS A 90 -19.01 8.98 -18.21
C LYS A 90 -17.82 8.15 -17.69
N ARG A 91 -17.66 6.95 -18.25
CA ARG A 91 -16.59 6.00 -17.89
C ARG A 91 -15.26 6.72 -17.70
N ARG A 92 -14.72 6.70 -16.48
CA ARG A 92 -13.41 7.30 -16.18
C ARG A 92 -12.32 6.41 -16.78
N LYS A 93 -11.63 6.91 -17.80
CA LYS A 93 -10.51 6.23 -18.46
C LYS A 93 -9.22 6.46 -17.65
N LEU A 94 -8.36 5.45 -17.56
CA LEU A 94 -7.00 5.62 -17.06
C LEU A 94 -6.20 6.50 -18.01
N LEU A 95 -5.51 7.49 -17.45
CA LEU A 95 -4.57 8.31 -18.19
C LEU A 95 -3.14 7.81 -17.92
N PRO A 96 -2.28 7.73 -18.95
CA PRO A 96 -0.87 7.46 -18.74
C PRO A 96 -0.23 8.62 -17.98
N PHE A 97 0.84 8.34 -17.22
CA PHE A 97 1.64 9.39 -16.62
C PHE A 97 2.45 10.11 -17.71
N ASN A 98 2.67 11.42 -17.56
CA ASN A 98 3.58 12.17 -18.42
C ASN A 98 4.97 12.26 -17.77
N PRO A 99 6.02 11.65 -18.32
CA PRO A 99 7.38 11.76 -17.79
C PRO A 99 7.90 13.21 -17.84
N SER A 100 8.92 13.52 -17.04
CA SER A 100 9.62 14.81 -17.16
C SER A 100 10.34 14.91 -18.51
N GLU A 101 10.22 16.04 -19.20
CA GLU A 101 10.84 16.27 -20.52
C GLU A 101 12.37 16.23 -20.48
N ASP A 102 12.97 16.83 -19.44
CA ASP A 102 14.41 16.84 -19.25
C ASP A 102 14.96 15.45 -18.90
N ARG A 103 15.95 15.00 -19.67
CA ARG A 103 16.64 13.73 -19.50
C ARG A 103 17.39 13.64 -18.17
N GLU A 104 18.07 14.71 -17.77
CA GLU A 104 18.84 14.69 -16.51
C GLU A 104 17.90 14.61 -15.31
N ARG A 105 16.76 15.31 -15.37
CA ARG A 105 15.72 15.17 -14.36
C ARG A 105 15.18 13.75 -14.23
N ARG A 106 14.98 13.03 -15.34
CA ARG A 106 14.55 11.62 -15.30
C ARG A 106 15.59 10.70 -14.70
N LEU A 107 16.87 10.88 -15.06
CA LEU A 107 17.96 10.12 -14.49
C LEU A 107 18.07 10.36 -12.98
N GLU A 108 17.89 11.60 -12.53
CA GLU A 108 17.90 11.93 -11.09
C GLU A 108 16.74 11.26 -10.33
N GLN A 109 15.53 11.24 -10.91
CA GLN A 109 14.39 10.51 -10.33
C GLN A 109 14.69 9.00 -10.18
N MET A 110 15.29 8.40 -11.20
CA MET A 110 15.68 6.99 -11.17
C MET A 110 16.81 6.72 -10.17
N ARG A 111 17.83 7.58 -10.10
CA ARG A 111 18.93 7.47 -9.13
C ARG A 111 18.40 7.53 -7.70
N SER A 112 17.50 8.46 -7.42
CA SER A 112 16.92 8.61 -6.08
C SER A 112 16.13 7.36 -5.65
N LEU A 113 15.35 6.76 -6.56
CA LEU A 113 14.69 5.48 -6.32
C LEU A 113 15.70 4.35 -6.08
N ALA A 114 16.76 4.27 -6.90
CA ALA A 114 17.79 3.25 -6.76
C ALA A 114 18.50 3.36 -5.41
N THR A 115 18.82 4.57 -4.95
CA THR A 115 19.42 4.81 -3.63
C THR A 115 18.49 4.36 -2.51
N ALA A 116 17.20 4.69 -2.57
CA ALA A 116 16.22 4.26 -1.57
C ALA A 116 16.06 2.73 -1.53
N LEU A 117 16.06 2.07 -2.69
CA LEU A 117 16.01 0.61 -2.80
C LEU A 117 17.27 -0.07 -2.24
N THR A 118 18.46 0.46 -2.56
CA THR A 118 19.74 -0.02 -2.02
C THR A 118 19.78 0.14 -0.50
N ALA A 119 19.37 1.30 0.03
CA ALA A 119 19.31 1.54 1.47
C ALA A 119 18.33 0.57 2.18
N ALA A 120 17.23 0.21 1.52
CA ALA A 120 16.28 -0.78 2.01
C ALA A 120 16.70 -2.23 1.76
N GLY A 121 17.87 -2.49 1.16
CA GLY A 121 18.35 -3.83 0.81
C GLY A 121 17.42 -4.57 -0.16
N THR A 122 16.85 -3.85 -1.12
CA THR A 122 15.81 -4.34 -2.03
C THR A 122 16.21 -4.19 -3.48
N GLU A 123 16.01 -5.23 -4.28
CA GLU A 123 16.20 -5.19 -5.72
C GLU A 123 15.02 -4.50 -6.42
N PHE A 124 15.31 -3.70 -7.43
CA PHE A 124 14.27 -3.09 -8.26
C PHE A 124 13.47 -4.16 -9.03
N SER A 125 12.14 -4.04 -9.04
CA SER A 125 11.25 -4.88 -9.83
C SER A 125 9.88 -4.22 -10.01
N ASN A 126 9.50 -4.01 -11.27
CA ASN A 126 8.17 -3.49 -11.66
C ASN A 126 7.11 -4.58 -11.89
N GLU A 127 7.45 -5.84 -11.67
CA GLU A 127 6.56 -6.98 -11.93
C GLU A 127 6.18 -7.71 -10.64
N LEU A 128 5.04 -8.42 -10.69
CA LEU A 128 4.72 -9.43 -9.69
C LEU A 128 5.53 -10.69 -9.99
N SER A 129 6.36 -11.08 -9.04
CA SER A 129 7.14 -12.32 -9.09
C SER A 129 6.53 -13.37 -8.18
N TYR A 130 6.64 -14.63 -8.60
CA TYR A 130 6.05 -15.78 -7.91
C TYR A 130 7.17 -16.77 -7.56
N ARG A 131 7.14 -17.30 -6.35
CA ARG A 131 8.10 -18.32 -5.89
C ARG A 131 7.32 -19.55 -5.44
N PRO A 132 7.69 -20.77 -5.85
CA PRO A 132 6.97 -21.99 -5.47
C PRO A 132 6.78 -22.15 -3.96
N SER A 133 7.75 -21.70 -3.15
CA SER A 133 7.69 -21.75 -1.69
C SER A 133 6.77 -20.71 -1.03
N MET A 134 6.28 -19.71 -1.77
CA MET A 134 5.42 -18.63 -1.25
C MET A 134 4.02 -18.69 -1.86
N ALA A 135 3.94 -18.59 -3.19
CA ALA A 135 2.75 -18.75 -3.98
C ALA A 135 3.14 -18.98 -5.45
N PRO A 136 2.67 -20.05 -6.10
CA PRO A 136 2.82 -20.18 -7.54
C PRO A 136 1.96 -19.15 -8.28
N ARG A 137 2.34 -18.78 -9.51
CA ARG A 137 1.59 -17.84 -10.35
C ARG A 137 0.14 -18.29 -10.58
N SER A 138 -0.06 -19.61 -10.72
CA SER A 138 -1.39 -20.24 -10.85
C SER A 138 -2.31 -20.05 -9.64
N ALA A 139 -1.81 -19.57 -8.49
CA ALA A 139 -2.65 -19.19 -7.36
C ALA A 139 -3.29 -17.80 -7.53
N ASN A 140 -2.71 -16.93 -8.38
CA ASN A 140 -3.24 -15.61 -8.65
C ASN A 140 -4.35 -15.68 -9.70
N LYS A 141 -5.55 -16.09 -9.28
CA LYS A 141 -6.74 -16.15 -10.14
C LYS A 141 -7.76 -15.14 -9.66
N SER A 142 -8.07 -14.14 -10.48
CA SER A 142 -9.04 -13.07 -10.16
C SER A 142 -10.43 -13.62 -9.82
N ALA A 143 -10.83 -14.72 -10.46
CA ALA A 143 -12.09 -15.42 -10.22
C ALA A 143 -12.26 -15.95 -8.78
N LEU A 144 -11.18 -16.04 -8.00
CA LEU A 144 -11.24 -16.44 -6.60
C LEU A 144 -11.59 -15.28 -5.65
N GLU A 145 -11.61 -14.03 -6.14
CA GLU A 145 -11.93 -12.85 -5.34
C GLU A 145 -13.36 -12.95 -4.81
N LYS A 146 -13.50 -12.83 -3.50
CA LYS A 146 -14.78 -12.81 -2.81
C LYS A 146 -15.56 -11.57 -3.23
N GLY A 147 -16.74 -11.78 -3.80
CA GLY A 147 -17.57 -10.69 -4.35
C GLY A 147 -17.21 -10.29 -5.78
N GLY A 148 -16.27 -11.01 -6.42
CA GLY A 148 -15.82 -10.76 -7.78
C GLY A 148 -14.81 -9.61 -7.86
N MET A 149 -13.90 -9.68 -8.83
CA MET A 149 -12.97 -8.58 -9.11
C MET A 149 -13.60 -7.62 -10.12
N GLN A 150 -13.81 -6.37 -9.72
CA GLN A 150 -14.54 -5.39 -10.51
C GLN A 150 -13.69 -4.80 -11.64
N ASN A 151 -14.31 -4.53 -12.79
CA ASN A 151 -13.73 -3.79 -13.93
C ASN A 151 -13.94 -2.24 -13.86
N ARG A 152 -14.06 -1.67 -12.65
CA ARG A 152 -14.37 -0.25 -12.27
C ARG A 152 -15.83 0.15 -12.21
N GLU A 153 -16.18 0.85 -11.11
CA GLU A 153 -16.53 2.29 -11.14
C GLU A 153 -16.64 2.91 -9.73
N ASN A 154 -16.92 2.11 -8.69
CA ASN A 154 -17.04 2.59 -7.31
C ASN A 154 -16.22 1.70 -6.37
N ASP A 155 -14.98 2.14 -6.11
CA ASP A 155 -14.14 1.52 -5.08
C ASP A 155 -13.74 2.59 -4.06
N ASP A 156 -14.00 2.27 -2.80
CA ASP A 156 -13.59 3.05 -1.63
C ASP A 156 -12.06 2.99 -1.44
N GLY A 157 -11.39 2.07 -2.17
CA GLY A 157 -9.96 1.89 -2.26
C GLY A 157 -9.55 0.55 -1.64
N ASP A 158 -8.45 -0.03 -2.09
CA ASP A 158 -7.90 -1.26 -1.53
C ASP A 158 -6.67 -1.00 -0.66
N SER A 159 -6.37 -1.90 0.27
CA SER A 159 -5.07 -1.93 0.96
C SER A 159 -3.96 -2.31 -0.03
N MET A 160 -2.92 -1.48 -0.18
CA MET A 160 -1.86 -1.63 -1.22
C MET A 160 -1.25 -3.03 -1.30
N MET A 161 -1.11 -3.71 -0.17
CA MET A 161 -0.43 -5.01 -0.13
C MET A 161 -1.36 -6.20 -0.33
N LYS A 162 -2.67 -6.01 -0.43
CA LYS A 162 -3.58 -7.12 -0.67
C LYS A 162 -3.70 -7.39 -2.17
N LEU A 163 -3.38 -8.61 -2.60
CA LEU A 163 -3.45 -8.98 -4.01
C LEU A 163 -4.78 -9.66 -4.34
N LEU A 164 -5.21 -10.61 -3.49
CA LEU A 164 -6.41 -11.42 -3.69
C LEU A 164 -7.08 -11.69 -2.33
N HIS A 165 -8.37 -11.40 -2.20
CA HIS A 165 -9.19 -11.76 -1.05
C HIS A 165 -10.10 -12.92 -1.41
N ALA A 166 -9.67 -14.15 -1.13
CA ALA A 166 -10.47 -15.33 -1.45
C ALA A 166 -11.47 -15.68 -0.34
N ALA A 167 -12.57 -16.35 -0.72
CA ALA A 167 -13.55 -16.86 0.25
C ALA A 167 -12.92 -17.84 1.26
N ASN A 168 -11.97 -18.65 0.79
CA ASN A 168 -11.08 -19.42 1.67
C ASN A 168 -9.84 -18.59 2.00
N PRO A 169 -9.60 -18.22 3.27
CA PRO A 169 -8.47 -17.36 3.65
C PRO A 169 -7.10 -17.94 3.25
N SER A 170 -6.95 -19.25 3.14
CA SER A 170 -5.68 -19.89 2.73
C SER A 170 -5.33 -19.70 1.24
N GLN A 171 -6.31 -19.26 0.43
CA GLN A 171 -6.12 -18.94 -0.98
C GLN A 171 -5.89 -17.43 -1.22
N SER A 172 -6.12 -16.58 -0.21
CA SER A 172 -5.83 -15.16 -0.30
C SER A 172 -4.34 -14.91 -0.51
N LEU A 173 -4.02 -13.84 -1.24
CA LEU A 173 -2.65 -13.46 -1.57
C LEU A 173 -2.35 -12.04 -1.12
N VAL A 174 -1.12 -11.82 -0.70
CA VAL A 174 -0.54 -10.50 -0.40
C VAL A 174 0.72 -10.26 -1.22
N ILE A 175 0.97 -9.00 -1.52
CA ILE A 175 2.20 -8.49 -2.12
C ILE A 175 3.22 -8.23 -1.00
N CYS A 176 4.40 -8.85 -1.11
CA CYS A 176 5.53 -8.65 -0.23
C CYS A 176 6.65 -7.92 -1.01
N PRO A 177 6.86 -6.62 -0.78
CA PRO A 177 7.92 -5.86 -1.42
C PRO A 177 9.24 -5.90 -0.63
N ASP A 178 9.48 -6.92 0.19
CA ASP A 178 10.61 -7.01 1.15
C ASP A 178 11.98 -7.17 0.48
N LYS A 179 12.07 -8.03 -0.54
CA LYS A 179 13.31 -8.28 -1.30
C LYS A 179 13.30 -7.65 -2.68
N ARG A 180 12.12 -7.52 -3.28
CA ARG A 180 11.93 -6.96 -4.62
C ARG A 180 10.79 -5.96 -4.64
N GLY A 181 11.00 -4.77 -5.18
CA GLY A 181 9.94 -3.77 -5.25
C GLY A 181 10.26 -2.62 -6.19
N ASN A 182 9.29 -1.72 -6.34
CA ASN A 182 9.46 -0.48 -7.07
C ASN A 182 9.08 0.70 -6.15
N VAL A 183 8.81 1.86 -6.75
CA VAL A 183 8.45 3.08 -6.02
C VAL A 183 7.24 2.95 -5.10
N SER A 184 6.28 2.06 -5.39
CA SER A 184 5.01 2.05 -4.66
C SER A 184 5.17 1.76 -3.16
N ARG A 185 6.13 0.90 -2.79
CA ARG A 185 6.38 0.54 -1.38
C ARG A 185 6.76 1.73 -0.48
N PHE A 186 7.17 2.85 -1.07
CA PHE A 186 7.65 4.03 -0.36
C PHE A 186 6.62 5.17 -0.36
N ILE A 187 5.45 4.97 -0.99
CA ILE A 187 4.35 5.94 -0.97
C ILE A 187 3.73 5.94 0.44
N ASN A 188 3.38 7.12 0.94
CA ASN A 188 2.91 7.27 2.31
C ASN A 188 1.45 6.83 2.47
N GLY A 189 1.11 6.41 3.69
CA GLY A 189 -0.27 6.22 4.09
C GLY A 189 -0.84 7.46 4.76
N ILE A 190 -2.17 7.61 4.72
CA ILE A 190 -2.88 8.62 5.51
C ILE A 190 -3.12 8.14 6.94
N ASN A 191 -3.29 9.09 7.86
CA ASN A 191 -3.85 8.81 9.17
C ASN A 191 -5.39 8.69 9.04
N ASN A 192 -5.95 7.50 9.28
CA ASN A 192 -7.39 7.25 9.18
C ASN A 192 -8.20 7.82 10.36
N HIS A 193 -7.55 8.30 11.42
CA HIS A 193 -8.20 8.74 12.66
C HIS A 193 -8.38 10.26 12.73
N THR A 194 -7.72 11.03 11.86
CA THR A 194 -7.82 12.49 11.83
C THR A 194 -8.43 12.99 10.52
N GLN A 195 -9.26 14.03 10.60
CA GLN A 195 -9.87 14.63 9.40
C GLN A 195 -8.81 15.25 8.48
N GLU A 196 -7.74 15.80 9.07
CA GLU A 196 -6.60 16.35 8.33
C GLU A 196 -5.82 15.24 7.60
N GLY A 197 -5.56 14.10 8.25
CA GLY A 197 -4.93 12.94 7.63
C GLY A 197 -5.69 12.46 6.40
N LYS A 198 -7.02 12.30 6.51
CA LYS A 198 -7.88 11.91 5.38
C LYS A 198 -7.83 12.90 4.21
N ARG A 199 -7.68 14.20 4.48
CA ARG A 199 -7.56 15.24 3.43
C ARG A 199 -6.25 15.17 2.63
N LYS A 200 -5.22 14.50 3.15
CA LYS A 200 -3.93 14.35 2.45
C LYS A 200 -4.01 13.34 1.30
N GLN A 201 -5.02 12.46 1.28
CA GLN A 201 -5.16 11.45 0.24
C GLN A 201 -5.25 12.07 -1.16
N ASN A 202 -4.35 11.67 -2.05
CA ASN A 202 -4.32 12.09 -3.45
C ASN A 202 -4.09 10.93 -4.42
N LEU A 203 -3.83 9.73 -3.88
CA LEU A 203 -3.83 8.47 -4.61
C LEU A 203 -4.94 7.55 -4.08
N LYS A 204 -5.45 6.72 -4.99
CA LYS A 204 -6.27 5.54 -4.68
C LYS A 204 -5.50 4.30 -5.10
N CYS A 205 -5.51 3.30 -4.22
CA CYS A 205 -5.10 1.95 -4.54
C CYS A 205 -6.34 1.18 -5.00
N VAL A 206 -6.22 0.44 -6.11
CA VAL A 206 -7.33 -0.32 -6.70
C VAL A 206 -6.81 -1.62 -7.30
N ARG A 207 -7.68 -2.64 -7.36
CA ARG A 207 -7.39 -3.93 -8.00
C ARG A 207 -8.12 -4.12 -9.34
N TYR A 208 -7.43 -4.74 -10.29
CA TYR A 208 -7.97 -5.16 -11.59
C TYR A 208 -7.77 -6.63 -11.82
N ASP A 209 -8.74 -7.20 -12.52
CA ASP A 209 -8.50 -8.38 -13.35
C ASP A 209 -7.79 -7.94 -14.63
N VAL A 210 -6.59 -8.48 -14.86
CA VAL A 210 -5.87 -8.38 -16.12
C VAL A 210 -5.51 -9.79 -16.55
N ASP A 211 -6.17 -10.26 -17.61
CA ASP A 211 -5.97 -11.59 -18.19
C ASP A 211 -6.18 -12.75 -17.19
N GLY A 212 -7.16 -12.62 -16.28
CA GLY A 212 -7.48 -13.60 -15.25
C GLY A 212 -6.61 -13.51 -14.00
N GLU A 213 -5.68 -12.55 -13.93
CA GLU A 213 -4.77 -12.34 -12.81
C GLU A 213 -5.10 -11.04 -12.07
N CYS A 214 -5.01 -11.05 -10.74
CA CYS A 214 -5.16 -9.84 -9.94
C CYS A 214 -3.94 -8.93 -10.13
N ARG A 215 -4.19 -7.63 -10.35
CA ARG A 215 -3.17 -6.56 -10.40
C ARG A 215 -3.57 -5.42 -9.49
N VAL A 216 -2.62 -4.89 -8.73
CA VAL A 216 -2.82 -3.70 -7.88
C VAL A 216 -2.22 -2.49 -8.56
N LEU A 217 -2.97 -1.39 -8.65
CA LEU A 217 -2.54 -0.12 -9.24
C LEU A 217 -2.75 1.03 -8.26
N LEU A 218 -1.87 2.01 -8.32
CA LEU A 218 -2.05 3.32 -7.67
C LEU A 218 -2.38 4.36 -8.72
N ILE A 219 -3.43 5.13 -8.47
CA ILE A 219 -3.97 6.09 -9.44
C ILE A 219 -4.24 7.40 -8.73
N ALA A 220 -3.89 8.51 -9.38
CA ALA A 220 -4.26 9.84 -8.91
C ALA A 220 -5.79 9.96 -8.80
N SER A 221 -6.27 10.35 -7.62
CA SER A 221 -7.70 10.58 -7.38
C SER A 221 -8.12 12.03 -7.67
N ARG A 222 -7.14 12.91 -7.85
CA ARG A 222 -7.23 14.32 -8.23
C ARG A 222 -5.92 14.76 -8.87
N ASP A 223 -5.87 15.98 -9.38
CA ASP A 223 -4.63 16.57 -9.86
C ASP A 223 -3.63 16.75 -8.70
N ILE A 224 -2.35 16.54 -9.02
CA ILE A 224 -1.23 16.53 -8.06
C ILE A 224 -0.18 17.51 -8.55
N SER A 225 0.12 18.51 -7.73
CA SER A 225 1.10 19.55 -8.07
C SER A 225 2.53 19.06 -7.91
N LYS A 226 3.47 19.63 -8.68
CA LYS A 226 4.91 19.36 -8.51
C LYS A 226 5.34 19.68 -7.07
N GLY A 227 6.02 18.72 -6.43
CA GLY A 227 6.47 18.84 -5.04
C GLY A 227 5.45 18.40 -3.99
N GLU A 228 4.21 18.13 -4.39
CA GLU A 228 3.20 17.55 -3.51
C GLU A 228 3.56 16.10 -3.15
N ARG A 229 3.35 15.74 -1.88
CA ARG A 229 3.60 14.37 -1.39
C ARG A 229 2.46 13.45 -1.75
N LEU A 230 2.82 12.21 -2.11
CA LEU A 230 1.85 11.17 -2.44
C LEU A 230 1.39 10.43 -1.19
N TYR A 231 0.07 10.31 -1.05
CA TYR A 231 -0.61 9.61 0.03
C TYR A 231 -1.76 8.77 -0.52
N HIS A 232 -1.85 7.52 -0.08
CA HIS A 232 -3.05 6.70 -0.28
C HIS A 232 -3.56 6.15 1.05
N ASP A 233 -4.76 5.56 1.05
CA ASP A 233 -5.29 4.85 2.21
C ASP A 233 -4.70 3.45 2.33
N TYR A 234 -4.01 3.15 3.44
CA TYR A 234 -3.48 1.81 3.70
C TYR A 234 -4.59 0.83 4.06
N ASN A 235 -5.73 1.34 4.50
CA ASN A 235 -6.86 0.59 5.04
C ASN A 235 -8.11 0.72 4.18
N GLY A 236 -7.97 0.93 2.87
CA GLY A 236 -9.10 1.23 1.98
C GLY A 236 -10.25 0.21 2.05
N HIS A 237 -9.93 -1.07 2.30
CA HIS A 237 -10.94 -2.13 2.47
C HIS A 237 -10.86 -2.80 3.85
N GLU A 238 -9.66 -3.07 4.36
CA GLU A 238 -9.44 -3.71 5.67
C GLU A 238 -8.71 -2.77 6.61
N HIS A 239 -9.10 -2.76 7.89
CA HIS A 239 -8.54 -1.87 8.92
C HIS A 239 -7.42 -2.55 9.71
N GLU A 240 -6.53 -3.26 9.00
CA GLU A 240 -5.47 -4.08 9.63
C GLU A 240 -4.20 -3.29 9.93
N TYR A 241 -4.00 -2.13 9.29
CA TYR A 241 -2.79 -1.34 9.45
C TYR A 241 -3.02 -0.18 10.45
N PRO A 242 -2.28 -0.12 11.58
CA PRO A 242 -2.41 0.98 12.53
C PRO A 242 -1.86 2.27 11.92
N THR A 243 -2.67 3.34 11.89
CA THR A 243 -2.31 4.63 11.27
C THR A 243 -2.40 5.82 12.22
N GLU A 244 -2.69 5.59 13.50
CA GLU A 244 -2.85 6.63 14.53
C GLU A 244 -1.61 7.53 14.65
N HIS A 245 -0.44 6.94 14.43
CA HIS A 245 0.87 7.58 14.53
C HIS A 245 1.34 8.25 13.23
N PHE A 246 0.55 8.17 12.15
CA PHE A 246 0.92 8.79 10.87
C PHE A 246 0.76 10.32 10.95
N VAL A 247 1.70 11.02 10.31
CA VAL A 247 1.81 12.48 10.32
C VAL A 247 1.11 13.13 9.13
#